data_AF-R5EPL6-F1
#
_entry.id   AF-R5EPL6-F1
#
_cell.length_a   1.000
_cell.length_b   1.000
_cell.length_c   1.000
_cell.angle_alpha   90.00
_cell.angle_beta   90.00
_cell.angle_gamma   90.00
#
_symmetry.space_group_name_H-M   'P 1'
#
loop_
_entity.id
_entity.type
_entity.pdbx_description
1 polymer ?
#
loop_
_entity_poly.entity_id
_entity_poly.type
_entity_poly.pdbx_seq_one_letter_code
_entity_poly.pdbx_strand_id
1 'polypeptide(L)' 'MKKVICKKTYDTETATLIKAYSFSQLGDPAGYEEDLYQTPEGLYFLHVGGGETSIYPAEDIVRMAKTKVKDWMEKH' A
#
# COMPACT_ATOMS: atom_id res chain seq x y z
N MET A 1 -8.51 5.63 -2.96
CA MET A 1 -7.73 6.62 -2.19
C MET A 1 -6.84 7.45 -3.11
N LYS A 2 -6.73 8.77 -2.86
CA LYS A 2 -5.87 9.69 -3.63
C LYS A 2 -5.04 10.54 -2.69
N LYS A 3 -3.73 10.57 -2.90
CA LYS A 3 -2.79 11.35 -2.08
C LYS A 3 -1.70 11.99 -2.94
N VAL A 4 -1.46 13.28 -2.73
CA VAL A 4 -0.36 13.98 -3.40
C VAL A 4 0.84 13.99 -2.46
N ILE A 5 1.92 13.31 -2.85
CA ILE A 5 3.16 13.22 -2.07
C ILE A 5 4.29 13.79 -2.92
N CYS A 6 4.95 14.84 -2.43
CA CYS A 6 6.09 15.46 -3.11
C CYS A 6 5.81 15.83 -4.59
N LYS A 7 4.71 16.56 -4.83
CA LYS A 7 4.21 16.96 -6.16
C LYS A 7 3.81 15.82 -7.11
N LYS A 8 3.82 14.58 -6.64
CA LYS A 8 3.36 13.40 -7.40
C LYS A 8 2.00 12.97 -6.88
N THR A 9 1.09 12.71 -7.80
CA THR A 9 -0.26 12.25 -7.48
C THR A 9 -0.25 10.73 -7.47
N TYR A 10 -0.55 10.17 -6.31
CA TYR A 10 -0.76 8.74 -6.13
C TYR A 10 -2.24 8.50 -6.01
N ASP A 11 -2.78 7.70 -6.91
CA ASP A 11 -4.21 7.56 -7.09
C ASP A 11 -4.49 6.09 -7.38
N THR A 12 -5.23 5.43 -6.48
CA THR A 12 -5.51 3.99 -6.58
C THR A 12 -6.47 3.65 -7.72
N GLU A 13 -7.20 4.62 -8.27
CA GLU A 13 -8.15 4.39 -9.38
C GLU A 13 -7.43 4.35 -10.73
N THR A 14 -6.45 5.24 -10.91
CA THR A 14 -5.63 5.29 -12.14
C THR A 14 -4.42 4.37 -12.08
N ALA A 15 -3.99 3.95 -10.90
CA ALA A 15 -2.89 3.02 -10.74
C ALA A 15 -3.33 1.56 -10.95
N THR A 16 -2.38 0.74 -11.41
CA THR A 16 -2.56 -0.70 -11.57
C THR A 16 -2.15 -1.41 -10.28
N LEU A 17 -3.03 -2.23 -9.73
CA LEU A 17 -2.70 -3.12 -8.62
C LEU A 17 -1.72 -4.20 -9.10
N ILE A 18 -0.55 -4.28 -8.48
CA ILE A 18 0.51 -5.24 -8.79
C ILE A 18 0.40 -6.46 -7.88
N LYS A 19 0.21 -6.23 -6.58
CA LYS A 19 0.11 -7.28 -5.57
C LYS A 19 -0.71 -6.78 -4.39
N ALA A 20 -1.63 -7.61 -3.91
CA ALA A 20 -2.37 -7.37 -2.68
C ALA A 20 -1.81 -8.27 -1.57
N TYR A 21 -1.57 -7.71 -0.39
CA TYR A 21 -1.17 -8.45 0.79
C TYR A 21 -2.13 -8.10 1.93
N SER A 22 -2.68 -9.10 2.59
CA SER A 22 -3.58 -8.88 3.73
C SER A 22 -3.13 -9.77 4.87
N PHE A 23 -2.74 -9.13 5.97
CA PHE A 23 -2.38 -9.79 7.21
C PHE A 23 -3.50 -9.58 8.21
N SER A 24 -4.39 -10.55 8.33
CA SER A 24 -5.45 -10.54 9.34
C SER A 24 -5.64 -11.94 9.89
N GLN A 25 -5.85 -12.04 11.20
CA GLN A 25 -6.12 -13.30 11.88
C GLN A 25 -7.53 -13.24 12.48
N LEU A 26 -8.21 -14.38 12.52
CA LEU A 26 -9.60 -14.43 12.97
C LEU A 26 -9.72 -13.98 14.44
N GLY A 27 -10.35 -12.82 14.66
CA GLY A 27 -10.45 -12.19 15.98
C GLY A 27 -9.30 -11.25 16.35
N ASP A 28 -8.40 -10.94 15.42
CA ASP A 28 -7.25 -10.07 15.66
C ASP A 28 -7.54 -8.62 15.22
N PRO A 29 -7.62 -7.67 16.16
CA PRO A 29 -7.92 -6.28 15.85
C PRO A 29 -6.72 -5.53 15.24
N ALA A 30 -5.55 -6.17 15.15
CA ALA A 30 -4.35 -5.63 14.53
C ALA A 30 -4.18 -6.06 13.06
N GLY A 31 -5.25 -6.60 12.45
CA GLY A 31 -5.27 -6.96 11.04
C GLY A 31 -5.11 -5.74 10.11
N TYR A 32 -4.16 -5.84 9.18
CA TYR A 32 -3.86 -4.82 8.19
C TYR A 32 -3.75 -5.39 6.78
N GLU A 33 -3.89 -4.53 5.79
CA GLU A 33 -3.73 -4.80 4.38
C GLU A 33 -2.75 -3.80 3.76
N GLU A 34 -2.02 -4.28 2.77
CA GLU A 34 -0.99 -3.57 2.03
C GLU A 34 -1.09 -3.97 0.55
N ASP A 35 -1.64 -3.06 -0.24
CA ASP A 35 -1.80 -3.22 -1.68
C ASP A 35 -0.74 -2.41 -2.41
N LEU A 36 0.10 -3.11 -3.16
CA LEU A 36 1.11 -2.52 -4.00
C LEU A 36 0.52 -2.09 -5.34
N TYR A 37 0.54 -0.78 -5.58
CA TYR A 37 0.10 -0.16 -6.81
C TYR A 37 1.26 0.42 -7.62
N GLN A 38 1.08 0.44 -8.94
CA GLN A 38 1.95 1.11 -9.89
C GLN A 38 1.16 2.17 -10.65
N THR A 39 1.57 3.43 -10.51
CA THR A 39 1.05 4.54 -11.32
C THR A 39 1.41 4.36 -12.81
N PRO A 40 0.64 4.96 -13.74
CA PRO A 40 0.98 4.96 -15.16
C PRO A 40 2.32 5.62 -15.48
N GLU A 41 2.83 6.51 -14.61
CA GLU A 41 4.17 7.09 -14.71
C GLU A 41 5.30 6.11 -14.32
N GLY A 42 4.96 4.91 -13.85
CA GLY A 42 5.93 3.89 -13.41
C GLY A 42 6.43 4.06 -11.97
N LEU A 43 5.76 4.88 -11.17
CA LEU A 43 6.01 5.03 -9.73
C LEU A 43 5.21 4.01 -8.94
N TYR A 44 5.79 3.52 -7.86
CA TYR A 44 5.15 2.54 -6.99
C TYR A 44 4.74 3.17 -5.67
N PHE A 45 3.64 2.68 -5.12
CA PHE A 45 3.15 3.07 -3.80
C PHE A 45 2.37 1.91 -3.18
N LEU A 46 2.42 1.84 -1.85
CA LEU A 46 1.58 0.95 -1.07
C LEU A 46 0.36 1.73 -0.59
N HIS A 47 -0.80 1.17 -0.85
CA HIS A 47 -2.02 1.51 -0.16
C HIS A 47 -2.10 0.61 1.06
N VAL A 48 -2.04 1.20 2.25
CA VAL A 48 -2.03 0.46 3.50
C VAL A 48 -3.26 0.82 4.30
N GLY A 49 -3.91 -0.14 4.93
CA GLY A 49 -5.12 0.07 5.72
C GLY A 49 -5.27 -1.00 6.78
N GLY A 50 -6.09 -0.79 7.80
CA GLY A 50 -6.24 -1.77 8.86
C GLY A 50 -7.18 -1.31 9.97
N GLY A 51 -7.38 -2.20 10.95
CA GLY A 51 -8.17 -1.91 12.15
C GLY A 51 -7.46 -0.91 13.08
N GLU A 52 -8.20 -0.27 13.99
CA GLU A 52 -7.71 0.79 14.89
C GLU A 52 -6.48 0.41 15.74
N THR A 53 -6.26 -0.88 16.00
CA THR A 53 -5.10 -1.38 16.77
C THR A 53 -3.96 -1.92 15.88
N SER A 54 -4.08 -1.77 14.57
CA SER A 54 -3.09 -2.25 13.58
C SER A 54 -1.95 -1.25 13.41
N ILE A 55 -0.88 -1.69 12.76
CA ILE A 55 0.24 -0.82 12.36
C ILE A 55 -0.21 0.31 11.41
N TYR A 56 -1.32 0.10 10.69
CA TYR A 56 -1.99 1.08 9.85
C TYR A 56 -3.44 1.25 10.34
N PRO A 57 -3.69 2.12 11.33
CA PRO A 57 -5.01 2.32 11.91
C PRO A 57 -6.02 3.01 10.98
N ALA A 58 -5.54 3.53 9.85
CA ALA A 58 -6.34 4.17 8.81
C ALA A 58 -5.70 3.92 7.45
N GLU A 59 -6.51 4.05 6.40
CA GLU A 59 -6.05 3.96 5.01
C GLU A 59 -5.07 5.10 4.69
N ASP A 60 -3.85 4.75 4.29
CA ASP A 60 -2.80 5.69 3.89
C ASP A 60 -2.10 5.24 2.61
N ILE A 61 -1.38 6.17 1.98
CA ILE A 61 -0.58 5.90 0.79
C ILE A 61 0.88 6.19 1.12
N VAL A 62 1.70 5.14 1.03
CA VAL A 62 3.14 5.19 1.26
C VAL A 62 3.85 5.05 -0.08
N ARG A 63 4.57 6.09 -0.50
CA ARG A 63 5.40 6.02 -1.71
C ARG A 63 6.49 4.96 -1.55
N MET A 64 6.70 4.14 -2.56
CA MET A 64 7.74 3.11 -2.56
C MET A 64 8.69 3.27 -3.75
N ALA A 65 10.00 3.20 -3.47
CA ALA A 65 11.01 3.19 -4.51
C ALA A 65 11.05 1.82 -5.18
N LYS A 66 11.19 1.78 -6.51
CA LYS A 66 11.25 0.54 -7.32
C LYS A 66 12.25 -0.50 -6.79
N THR A 67 13.36 -0.06 -6.18
CA THR A 67 14.35 -0.94 -5.54
C THR A 67 13.80 -1.67 -4.32
N LYS A 68 12.98 -0.99 -3.49
CA LYS A 68 12.31 -1.57 -2.33
C LYS A 68 11.10 -2.41 -2.70
N VAL A 69 10.46 -2.13 -3.84
CA VAL A 69 9.32 -2.92 -4.34
C VAL A 69 9.71 -4.39 -4.50
N LYS A 70 10.90 -4.67 -5.04
CA LYS A 70 11.40 -6.04 -5.18
C LYS A 70 11.56 -6.74 -3.82
N ASP A 71 12.25 -6.08 -2.88
CA ASP A 71 12.43 -6.61 -1.51
C ASP A 71 11.08 -6.88 -0.83
N TRP A 72 10.13 -5.96 -0.98
CA TRP A 72 8.78 -6.11 -0.43
C TRP A 72 8.02 -7.28 -1.07
N MET A 73 8.10 -7.43 -2.41
CA MET A 73 7.46 -8.54 -3.14
C MET A 73 8.09 -9.91 -2.82
N GLU A 74 9.34 -9.97 -2.37
CA GLU A 74 10.00 -11.21 -1.93
C GLU A 74 9.70 -11.54 -0.46
N LYS A 75 9.47 -10.53 0.38
CA LYS A 75 9.15 -10.70 1.81
C LYS A 75 7.71 -11.07 2.10
N HIS A 76 6.80 -10.74 1.20
CA HIS A 76 5.35 -10.99 1.29
C HIS A 76 4.94 -11.82 0.07
#